data_AF-A0A960PSD6-F1
#
_entry.id   AF-A0A960PSD6-F1
#
_cell.length_a   1.000
_cell.length_b   1.000
_cell.length_c   1.000
_cell.angle_alpha   90.00
_cell.angle_beta   90.00
_cell.angle_gamma   90.00
#
_symmetry.space_group_name_H-M   'P 1'
#
loop_
_entity.id
_entity.type
_entity.pdbx_description
1 polymer ?
#
loop_
_entity_poly.entity_id
_entity_poly.type
_entity_poly.pdbx_seq_one_letter_code
_entity_poly.pdbx_strand_id
1 'polypeptide(L)'
;GRPPLLRHLWSLAVELQFYLLFPPLLVVGLRAFRDRLGRLVAAVAIGVVASSIYLAVLFDPSTDPTRAYFDTFARLAAPLMGALLALVWQPRSLGRGAARESGPLVSLVGAGGVAVLLWIMHAAGDRSPVMYRGGFLFTAIVSTVVVAAIVHPTGWLGSRRAFGHPALVAIGLRSYGLYLWHWPIYTLLRP
;
A
#
# COMPACT_ATOMS: atom_id res chain seq x y z
N GLY A 1 -28.99 -0.15 -12.99
CA GLY A 1 -28.71 -1.59 -12.97
C GLY A 1 -27.89 -1.93 -11.74
N ARG A 2 -28.03 -3.16 -11.19
CA ARG A 2 -27.23 -3.59 -10.03
C ARG A 2 -25.73 -3.48 -10.34
N PRO A 3 -24.88 -3.01 -9.41
CA PRO A 3 -23.44 -2.93 -9.64
C PRO A 3 -22.86 -4.32 -9.92
N PRO A 4 -21.82 -4.45 -10.78
CA PRO A 4 -21.27 -5.76 -11.14
C PRO A 4 -20.71 -6.48 -9.93
N LEU A 5 -21.06 -7.78 -9.79
CA LEU A 5 -20.66 -8.62 -8.65
C LEU A 5 -19.15 -8.79 -8.51
N LEU A 6 -18.40 -8.62 -9.60
CA LEU A 6 -16.95 -8.80 -9.65
C LEU A 6 -16.19 -7.49 -9.73
N ARG A 7 -16.87 -6.33 -9.67
CA ARG A 7 -16.20 -5.04 -9.82
C ARG A 7 -15.15 -4.82 -8.74
N HIS A 8 -15.38 -5.30 -7.52
CA HIS A 8 -14.41 -5.20 -6.43
C HIS A 8 -13.10 -5.93 -6.73
N LEU A 9 -13.10 -7.00 -7.53
CA LEU A 9 -11.88 -7.77 -7.84
C LEU A 9 -10.82 -7.01 -8.65
N TRP A 10 -11.07 -5.77 -9.06
CA TRP A 10 -10.11 -4.94 -9.77
C TRP A 10 -8.79 -4.78 -9.01
N SER A 11 -8.82 -4.54 -7.69
CA SER A 11 -7.57 -4.33 -6.94
C SER A 11 -6.80 -5.64 -6.81
N LEU A 12 -7.52 -6.76 -6.70
CA LEU A 12 -6.92 -8.08 -6.74
C LEU A 12 -6.24 -8.37 -8.09
N ALA A 13 -6.86 -7.96 -9.20
CA ALA A 13 -6.23 -8.11 -10.52
C ALA A 13 -4.91 -7.32 -10.60
N VAL A 14 -4.86 -6.09 -10.06
CA VAL A 14 -3.63 -5.29 -9.98
C VAL A 14 -2.57 -5.98 -9.12
N GLU A 15 -2.95 -6.52 -7.95
CA GLU A 15 -2.05 -7.26 -7.07
C GLU A 15 -1.47 -8.51 -7.76
N LEU A 16 -2.30 -9.30 -8.44
CA LEU A 16 -1.86 -10.50 -9.14
C LEU A 16 -0.90 -10.17 -10.29
N GLN A 17 -1.19 -9.12 -11.06
CA GLN A 17 -0.30 -8.63 -12.12
C GLN A 17 1.05 -8.18 -11.55
N PHE A 18 1.03 -7.47 -10.40
CA PHE A 18 2.25 -7.07 -9.71
C PHE A 18 3.03 -8.30 -9.22
N TYR A 19 2.40 -9.27 -8.56
CA TYR A 19 3.08 -10.46 -8.05
C TYR A 19 3.59 -11.39 -9.15
N LEU A 20 2.99 -11.36 -10.34
CA LEU A 20 3.48 -12.11 -11.49
C LEU A 20 4.71 -11.44 -12.12
N LEU A 21 4.68 -10.12 -12.30
CA LEU A 21 5.70 -9.37 -13.04
C LEU A 21 6.86 -8.88 -12.18
N PHE A 22 6.59 -8.44 -10.95
CA PHE A 22 7.57 -7.79 -10.10
C PHE A 22 8.73 -8.72 -9.67
N PRO A 23 8.51 -9.99 -9.26
CA PRO A 23 9.63 -10.84 -8.84
C PRO A 23 10.65 -11.13 -9.96
N PRO A 24 10.25 -11.48 -11.20
CA PRO A 24 11.18 -11.57 -12.32
C PRO A 24 11.93 -10.27 -12.59
N LEU A 25 11.23 -9.13 -12.60
CA LEU A 25 11.85 -7.80 -12.79
C LEU A 25 12.84 -7.47 -11.67
N LEU A 26 12.53 -7.83 -10.43
CA LEU A 26 13.41 -7.64 -9.28
C LEU A 26 14.67 -8.50 -9.43
N VAL A 27 14.54 -9.77 -9.84
CA VAL A 27 15.71 -10.65 -10.08
C VAL A 27 16.59 -10.10 -11.19
N VAL A 28 16.00 -9.66 -12.30
CA VAL A 28 16.74 -9.02 -13.40
C VAL A 28 17.41 -7.73 -12.92
N GLY A 29 16.71 -6.88 -12.17
CA GLY A 29 17.26 -5.66 -11.59
C GLY A 29 18.42 -5.92 -10.63
N LEU A 30 18.29 -6.91 -9.74
CA LEU A 30 19.36 -7.32 -8.83
C LEU A 30 20.58 -7.87 -9.59
N ARG A 31 20.38 -8.57 -10.72
CA ARG A 31 21.47 -9.06 -11.58
C ARG A 31 22.11 -7.96 -12.43
N ALA A 32 21.33 -7.00 -12.92
CA ALA A 32 21.81 -5.88 -13.72
C ALA A 32 22.53 -4.82 -12.86
N PHE A 33 22.11 -4.67 -11.61
CA PHE A 33 22.64 -3.68 -10.67
C PHE A 33 23.38 -4.30 -9.48
N ARG A 34 24.01 -5.48 -9.67
CA ARG A 34 24.62 -6.32 -8.62
C ARG A 34 25.35 -5.57 -7.50
N ASP A 35 26.13 -4.54 -7.84
CA ASP A 35 26.94 -3.80 -6.87
C ASP A 35 26.36 -2.43 -6.48
N ARG A 36 25.17 -2.08 -6.99
CA ARG A 36 24.56 -0.76 -6.81
C ARG A 36 23.08 -0.86 -6.49
N LEU A 37 22.77 -1.34 -5.27
CA LEU A 37 21.41 -1.32 -4.70
C LEU A 37 20.75 0.06 -4.86
N GLY A 38 21.51 1.15 -4.73
CA GLY A 38 21.02 2.51 -4.96
C GLY A 38 20.41 2.75 -6.35
N ARG A 39 20.93 2.11 -7.42
CA ARG A 39 20.33 2.21 -8.76
C ARG A 39 19.00 1.47 -8.85
N LEU A 40 18.89 0.31 -8.20
CA LEU A 40 17.63 -0.44 -8.13
C LEU A 40 16.58 0.36 -7.34
N VAL A 41 16.95 0.90 -6.18
CA VAL A 41 16.08 1.79 -5.38
C VAL A 41 15.63 2.99 -6.21
N ALA A 42 16.56 3.66 -6.91
CA ALA A 42 16.22 4.77 -7.79
C ALA A 42 15.27 4.35 -8.93
N ALA A 43 15.48 3.20 -9.56
CA ALA A 43 14.59 2.70 -10.62
C ALA A 43 13.16 2.42 -10.10
N VAL A 44 13.02 1.80 -8.93
CA VAL A 44 11.71 1.56 -8.32
C VAL A 44 11.06 2.90 -7.90
N ALA A 45 11.83 3.86 -7.38
CA ALA A 45 11.35 5.19 -7.02
C ALA A 45 10.87 5.98 -8.25
N ILE A 46 11.59 5.90 -9.36
CA ILE A 46 11.15 6.44 -10.65
C ILE A 46 9.84 5.78 -11.07
N GLY A 47 9.69 4.46 -10.90
CA GLY A 47 8.43 3.75 -11.17
C GLY A 47 7.24 4.26 -10.35
N VAL A 48 7.44 4.54 -9.05
CA VAL A 48 6.42 5.15 -8.18
C VAL A 48 6.00 6.53 -8.70
N VAL A 49 6.97 7.39 -9.00
CA VAL A 49 6.71 8.75 -9.50
C VAL A 49 6.02 8.69 -10.86
N ALA A 50 6.50 7.85 -11.78
CA ALA A 50 5.91 7.67 -13.10
C ALA A 50 4.46 7.18 -13.03
N SER A 51 4.17 6.18 -12.19
CA SER A 51 2.80 5.69 -11.95
C SER A 51 1.89 6.79 -11.39
N SER A 52 2.40 7.60 -10.47
CA SER A 52 1.64 8.71 -9.86
C SER A 52 1.36 9.85 -10.84
N ILE A 53 2.34 10.22 -11.65
CA ILE A 53 2.17 11.22 -12.72
C ILE A 53 1.19 10.69 -13.77
N TYR A 54 1.33 9.44 -14.18
CA TYR A 54 0.41 8.80 -15.13
C TYR A 54 -1.03 8.83 -14.61
N LEU A 55 -1.27 8.50 -13.34
CA LEU A 55 -2.59 8.64 -12.72
C LEU A 55 -3.11 10.08 -12.76
N ALA A 56 -2.28 11.06 -12.43
CA ALA A 56 -2.68 12.47 -12.40
C ALA A 56 -3.01 13.01 -13.80
N VAL A 57 -2.30 12.56 -14.83
CA VAL A 57 -2.55 12.91 -16.24
C VAL A 57 -3.78 12.21 -16.78
N LEU A 58 -3.99 10.94 -16.39
CA LEU A 58 -5.13 10.15 -16.83
C LEU A 58 -6.45 10.61 -16.21
N PHE A 59 -6.38 11.27 -15.04
CA PHE A 59 -7.56 11.79 -14.35
C PHE A 59 -8.06 13.10 -14.98
N ASP A 60 -9.26 13.03 -15.52
CA ASP A 60 -10.02 14.17 -15.99
C ASP A 60 -11.24 14.40 -15.08
N PRO A 61 -11.31 15.53 -14.35
CA PRO A 61 -12.45 15.85 -13.48
C PRO A 61 -13.78 16.00 -14.23
N SER A 62 -13.75 16.25 -15.54
CA SER A 62 -14.93 16.48 -16.37
C SER A 62 -15.56 15.20 -16.92
N THR A 63 -14.87 14.06 -16.80
CA THR A 63 -15.33 12.76 -17.30
C THR A 63 -15.44 11.72 -16.18
N ASP A 64 -15.91 10.52 -16.52
CA ASP A 64 -16.00 9.41 -15.58
C ASP A 64 -14.58 8.94 -15.16
N PRO A 65 -14.20 9.03 -13.86
CA PRO A 65 -12.87 8.65 -13.40
C PRO A 65 -12.62 7.14 -13.41
N THR A 66 -13.61 6.33 -13.77
CA THR A 66 -13.53 4.85 -13.87
C THR A 66 -12.24 4.38 -14.53
N ARG A 67 -11.83 4.96 -15.67
CA ARG A 67 -10.58 4.56 -16.35
C ARG A 67 -9.36 4.81 -15.48
N ALA A 68 -9.22 6.03 -14.94
CA ALA A 68 -8.10 6.38 -14.06
C ALA A 68 -8.11 5.55 -12.76
N TYR A 69 -9.30 5.17 -12.29
CA TYR A 69 -9.45 4.43 -11.05
C TYR A 69 -9.05 2.96 -11.17
N PHE A 70 -9.42 2.28 -12.27
CA PHE A 70 -9.19 0.85 -12.48
C PHE A 70 -7.94 0.50 -13.30
N ASP A 71 -7.20 1.49 -13.79
CA ASP A 71 -5.98 1.24 -14.57
C ASP A 71 -4.83 0.71 -13.70
N THR A 72 -4.27 -0.44 -14.07
CA THR A 72 -3.16 -1.08 -13.37
C THR A 72 -1.96 -0.14 -13.21
N PHE A 73 -1.51 0.49 -14.28
CA PHE A 73 -0.30 1.33 -14.27
C PHE A 73 -0.50 2.59 -13.44
N ALA A 74 -1.73 3.10 -13.37
CA ALA A 74 -2.10 4.21 -12.50
C ALA A 74 -2.11 3.84 -11.01
N ARG A 75 -2.15 2.54 -10.68
CA ARG A 75 -2.24 2.00 -9.32
C ARG A 75 -0.98 1.32 -8.82
N LEU A 76 0.04 1.15 -9.67
CA LEU A 76 1.32 0.53 -9.32
C LEU A 76 2.12 1.28 -8.24
N ALA A 77 1.91 2.58 -8.06
CA ALA A 77 2.63 3.38 -7.06
C ALA A 77 2.56 2.78 -5.65
N ALA A 78 1.40 2.25 -5.23
CA ALA A 78 1.22 1.69 -3.90
C ALA A 78 2.04 0.40 -3.64
N PRO A 79 1.93 -0.66 -4.46
CA PRO A 79 2.76 -1.85 -4.27
C PRO A 79 4.27 -1.56 -4.48
N LEU A 80 4.62 -0.64 -5.39
CA LEU A 80 6.01 -0.22 -5.58
C LEU A 80 6.58 0.52 -4.35
N MET A 81 5.77 1.31 -3.64
CA MET A 81 6.18 1.90 -2.35
C MET A 81 6.47 0.82 -1.29
N GLY A 82 5.67 -0.24 -1.24
CA GLY A 82 5.96 -1.40 -0.39
C GLY A 82 7.26 -2.11 -0.77
N ALA A 83 7.54 -2.24 -2.07
CA ALA A 83 8.80 -2.78 -2.56
C ALA A 83 10.00 -1.89 -2.24
N LEU A 84 9.87 -0.56 -2.36
CA LEU A 84 10.89 0.39 -1.92
C LEU A 84 11.23 0.21 -0.45
N LEU A 85 10.19 0.13 0.39
CA LEU A 85 10.39 -0.11 1.82
C LEU A 85 11.18 -1.40 2.05
N ALA A 86 10.82 -2.49 1.38
CA ALA A 86 11.53 -3.76 1.51
C ALA A 86 13.01 -3.68 1.08
N LEU A 87 13.34 -2.84 0.10
CA LEU A 87 14.72 -2.64 -0.37
C LEU A 87 15.56 -1.77 0.57
N VAL A 88 14.97 -0.73 1.18
CA VAL A 88 15.70 0.26 1.99
C VAL A 88 15.65 0.00 3.48
N TRP A 89 14.62 -0.71 3.97
CA TRP A 89 14.36 -0.89 5.39
C TRP A 89 14.61 -2.33 5.83
N GLN A 90 15.69 -2.52 6.60
CA GLN A 90 16.04 -3.80 7.20
C GLN A 90 15.98 -3.71 8.72
N PRO A 91 14.78 -3.81 9.33
CA PRO A 91 14.62 -3.54 10.76
C PRO A 91 15.42 -4.48 11.67
N ARG A 92 15.83 -5.65 11.16
CA ARG A 92 16.67 -6.62 11.87
C ARG A 92 18.16 -6.27 11.89
N SER A 93 18.63 -5.36 11.02
CA SER A 93 20.01 -4.89 11.03
C SER A 93 20.25 -3.75 12.03
N LEU A 94 19.18 -3.20 12.62
CA LEU A 94 19.28 -2.18 13.65
C LEU A 94 19.99 -2.72 14.89
N GLY A 95 21.03 -2.03 15.35
CA GLY A 95 21.67 -2.33 16.62
C GLY A 95 20.65 -2.30 17.77
N ARG A 96 20.76 -3.25 18.71
CA ARG A 96 19.76 -3.41 19.80
C ARG A 96 19.52 -2.13 20.60
N GLY A 97 20.56 -1.31 20.81
CA GLY A 97 20.47 0.00 21.47
C GLY A 97 19.64 1.00 20.66
N ALA A 98 20.08 1.29 19.43
CA ALA A 98 19.39 2.20 18.52
C ALA A 98 17.92 1.83 18.29
N ALA A 99 17.63 0.52 18.14
CA ALA A 99 16.26 0.06 18.02
C ALA A 99 15.42 0.37 19.28
N ARG A 100 15.95 0.16 20.49
CA ARG A 100 15.21 0.46 21.72
C ARG A 100 14.91 1.95 21.86
N GLU A 101 15.85 2.81 21.48
CA GLU A 101 15.70 4.26 21.52
C GLU A 101 14.68 4.77 20.48
N SER A 102 14.73 4.27 19.25
CA SER A 102 13.83 4.72 18.17
C SER A 102 12.42 4.14 18.27
N GLY A 103 12.24 2.98 18.93
CA GLY A 103 11.00 2.21 18.95
C GLY A 103 9.74 3.00 19.34
N PRO A 104 9.74 3.76 20.47
CA PRO A 104 8.59 4.56 20.88
C PRO A 104 8.23 5.66 19.88
N LEU A 105 9.23 6.40 19.38
CA LEU A 105 9.02 7.49 18.41
C LEU A 105 8.47 6.95 17.10
N VAL A 106 9.07 5.87 16.57
CA VAL A 106 8.61 5.22 15.33
C VAL A 106 7.17 4.71 15.50
N SER A 107 6.83 4.16 16.66
CA SER A 107 5.46 3.71 16.94
C SER A 107 4.46 4.87 17.01
N LEU A 108 4.86 6.01 17.58
CA LEU A 108 4.02 7.21 17.64
C LEU A 108 3.77 7.78 16.23
N VAL A 109 4.81 7.85 15.41
CA VAL A 109 4.70 8.24 14.00
C VAL A 109 3.78 7.28 13.24
N GLY A 110 3.92 5.98 13.46
CA GLY A 110 3.02 4.96 12.88
C GLY A 110 1.57 5.12 13.34
N ALA A 111 1.33 5.38 14.63
CA ALA A 111 -0.02 5.61 15.15
C ALA A 111 -0.65 6.89 14.57
N GLY A 112 0.13 7.95 14.42
CA GLY A 112 -0.28 9.16 13.70
C GLY A 112 -0.61 8.87 12.23
N GLY A 113 0.18 8.03 11.57
CA GLY A 113 -0.09 7.55 10.21
C GLY A 113 -1.43 6.80 10.12
N VAL A 114 -1.75 5.93 11.07
CA VAL A 114 -3.05 5.25 11.14
C VAL A 114 -4.19 6.27 11.27
N ALA A 115 -4.04 7.27 12.15
CA ALA A 115 -5.05 8.32 12.29
C ALA A 115 -5.25 9.13 11.00
N VAL A 116 -4.17 9.44 10.28
CA VAL A 116 -4.24 10.10 8.96
C VAL A 116 -4.96 9.23 7.94
N LEU A 117 -4.68 7.91 7.88
CA LEU A 117 -5.38 7.01 6.98
C LEU A 117 -6.88 6.93 7.28
N LEU A 118 -7.25 6.83 8.56
CA LEU A 118 -8.65 6.84 8.98
C LEU A 118 -9.35 8.16 8.63
N TRP A 119 -8.65 9.29 8.79
CA TRP A 119 -9.17 10.59 8.37
C TRP A 119 -9.37 10.67 6.85
N ILE A 120 -8.41 10.21 6.05
CA ILE A 120 -8.56 10.16 4.58
C ILE A 120 -9.74 9.27 4.20
N MET A 121 -9.90 8.09 4.83
CA MET A 121 -11.04 7.21 4.57
C MET A 121 -12.39 7.87 4.88
N HIS A 122 -12.44 8.76 5.87
CA HIS A 122 -13.66 9.49 6.22
C HIS A 122 -13.90 10.72 5.33
N ALA A 123 -12.85 11.46 4.98
CA ALA A 123 -12.94 12.76 4.31
C ALA A 123 -12.87 12.67 2.77
N ALA A 124 -12.25 11.63 2.21
CA ALA A 124 -12.07 11.50 0.77
C ALA A 124 -13.28 10.87 0.10
N GLY A 125 -13.86 11.58 -0.87
CA GLY A 125 -14.85 11.02 -1.79
C GLY A 125 -14.22 10.35 -3.01
N ASP A 126 -14.91 9.38 -3.61
CA ASP A 126 -14.44 8.58 -4.76
C ASP A 126 -14.08 9.42 -6.01
N ARG A 127 -14.63 10.63 -6.11
CA ARG A 127 -14.40 11.59 -7.21
C ARG A 127 -13.51 12.76 -6.82
N SER A 128 -12.90 12.74 -5.62
CA SER A 128 -12.09 13.85 -5.13
C SER A 128 -10.86 14.07 -6.03
N PRO A 129 -10.73 15.22 -6.73
CA PRO A 129 -9.57 15.49 -7.58
C PRO A 129 -8.24 15.44 -6.84
N VAL A 130 -8.25 15.79 -5.55
CA VAL A 130 -7.08 15.77 -4.66
C VAL A 130 -6.51 14.34 -4.55
N MET A 131 -7.37 13.33 -4.53
CA MET A 131 -6.93 11.93 -4.45
C MET A 131 -6.14 11.53 -5.70
N TYR A 132 -6.62 11.90 -6.88
CA TYR A 132 -5.98 11.54 -8.15
C TYR A 132 -4.73 12.37 -8.45
N ARG A 133 -4.64 13.61 -7.94
CA ARG A 133 -3.48 14.50 -8.08
C ARG A 133 -2.48 14.39 -6.93
N GLY A 134 -2.24 13.17 -6.47
CA GLY A 134 -1.20 12.87 -5.48
C GLY A 134 -1.71 12.38 -4.13
N GLY A 135 -3.01 12.51 -3.82
CA GLY A 135 -3.56 11.95 -2.59
C GLY A 135 -3.39 10.43 -2.48
N PHE A 136 -3.51 9.68 -3.59
CA PHE A 136 -3.21 8.24 -3.60
C PHE A 136 -1.73 7.94 -3.33
N LEU A 137 -0.80 8.72 -3.90
CA LEU A 137 0.62 8.60 -3.58
C LEU A 137 0.87 8.91 -2.10
N PHE A 138 0.25 9.96 -1.57
CA PHE A 138 0.33 10.30 -0.15
C PHE A 138 -0.19 9.18 0.74
N THR A 139 -1.35 8.57 0.41
CA THR A 139 -1.85 7.39 1.15
C THR A 139 -0.88 6.22 1.11
N ALA A 140 -0.20 5.98 -0.02
CA ALA A 140 0.80 4.94 -0.13
C ALA A 140 2.03 5.22 0.74
N ILE A 141 2.50 6.47 0.78
CA ILE A 141 3.60 6.90 1.65
C ILE A 141 3.24 6.72 3.12
N VAL A 142 2.07 7.21 3.55
CA VAL A 142 1.60 7.07 4.93
C VAL A 142 1.45 5.59 5.31
N SER A 143 0.86 4.79 4.43
CA SER A 143 0.75 3.33 4.65
C SER A 143 2.11 2.66 4.79
N THR A 144 3.09 3.09 4.00
CA THR A 144 4.48 2.59 4.09
C THR A 144 5.11 2.91 5.44
N VAL A 145 4.89 4.13 5.95
CA VAL A 145 5.34 4.54 7.29
C VAL A 145 4.67 3.71 8.39
N VAL A 146 3.36 3.45 8.29
CA VAL A 146 2.64 2.60 9.23
C VAL A 146 3.21 1.18 9.23
N VAL A 147 3.44 0.60 8.04
CA VAL A 147 4.04 -0.74 7.92
C VAL A 147 5.44 -0.76 8.55
N ALA A 148 6.29 0.22 8.22
CA ALA A 148 7.63 0.36 8.81
C ALA A 148 7.61 0.41 10.34
N ALA A 149 6.61 1.11 10.92
CA ALA A 149 6.43 1.20 12.35
C ALA A 149 5.93 -0.09 13.00
N ILE A 150 5.01 -0.80 12.34
CA ILE A 150 4.48 -2.10 12.83
C ILE A 150 5.59 -3.16 12.83
N VAL A 151 6.45 -3.20 11.82
CA VAL A 151 7.54 -4.19 11.73
C VAL A 151 8.78 -3.83 12.56
N HIS A 152 8.78 -2.67 13.23
CA HIS A 152 9.90 -2.23 14.07
C HIS A 152 10.06 -3.16 15.28
N PRO A 153 11.27 -3.71 15.56
CA PRO A 153 11.45 -4.82 16.51
C PRO A 153 11.09 -4.49 17.97
N THR A 154 11.18 -3.22 18.33
CA THR A 154 10.97 -2.70 19.70
C THR A 154 9.75 -1.77 19.79
N GLY A 155 9.02 -1.58 18.69
CA GLY A 155 7.86 -0.70 18.64
C GLY A 155 6.65 -1.31 19.34
N TRP A 156 5.91 -0.51 20.11
CA TRP A 156 4.70 -0.98 20.77
C TRP A 156 3.54 -1.20 19.77
N LEU A 157 3.56 -0.50 18.63
CA LEU A 157 2.49 -0.55 17.61
C LEU A 157 2.34 -1.95 17.00
N GLY A 158 3.45 -2.67 16.80
CA GLY A 158 3.46 -4.07 16.33
C GLY A 158 3.29 -5.11 17.44
N SER A 159 3.19 -4.70 18.71
CA SER A 159 3.12 -5.62 19.84
C SER A 159 1.77 -6.36 19.92
N ARG A 160 1.71 -7.43 20.73
CA ARG A 160 0.48 -8.17 21.04
C ARG A 160 -0.64 -7.32 21.64
N ARG A 161 -0.34 -6.11 22.12
CA ARG A 161 -1.32 -5.17 22.69
C ARG A 161 -1.96 -4.26 21.62
N ALA A 162 -1.41 -4.22 20.41
CA ALA A 162 -1.87 -3.39 19.32
C ALA A 162 -2.06 -4.24 18.05
N PHE A 163 -1.42 -3.93 16.92
CA PHE A 163 -1.62 -4.65 15.65
C PHE A 163 -1.17 -6.12 15.68
N GLY A 164 -0.31 -6.49 16.63
CA GLY A 164 0.08 -7.89 16.86
C GLY A 164 -0.93 -8.69 17.70
N HIS A 165 -2.09 -8.12 18.05
CA HIS A 165 -3.11 -8.83 18.84
C HIS A 165 -3.64 -10.06 18.07
N PRO A 166 -3.78 -11.25 18.70
CA PRO A 166 -4.15 -12.48 18.01
C PRO A 166 -5.43 -12.38 17.18
N ALA A 167 -6.43 -11.64 17.66
CA ALA A 167 -7.68 -11.43 16.93
C ALA A 167 -7.48 -10.62 15.64
N LEU A 168 -6.68 -9.54 15.69
CA LEU A 168 -6.38 -8.72 14.50
C LEU A 168 -5.55 -9.52 13.49
N VAL A 169 -4.56 -10.28 13.97
CA VAL A 169 -3.78 -11.20 13.13
C VAL A 169 -4.68 -12.26 12.48
N ALA A 170 -5.62 -12.84 13.25
CA ALA A 170 -6.56 -13.83 12.72
C ALA A 170 -7.47 -13.27 11.62
N ILE A 171 -7.89 -12.00 11.74
CA ILE A 171 -8.61 -11.28 10.68
C ILE A 171 -7.69 -11.08 9.46
N GLY A 172 -6.46 -10.62 9.67
CA GLY A 172 -5.47 -10.41 8.62
C GLY A 172 -5.18 -11.68 7.80
N LEU A 173 -5.02 -12.83 8.46
CA LEU A 173 -4.79 -14.13 7.80
C LEU A 173 -5.98 -14.59 6.94
N ARG A 174 -7.19 -14.08 7.21
CA ARG A 174 -8.41 -14.39 6.47
C ARG A 174 -8.85 -13.26 5.54
N SER A 175 -8.12 -12.14 5.52
CA SER A 175 -8.48 -10.93 4.79
C SER A 175 -8.77 -11.18 3.32
N TYR A 176 -8.00 -12.05 2.66
CA TYR A 176 -8.22 -12.45 1.28
C TYR A 176 -9.60 -13.10 1.06
N GLY A 177 -9.96 -14.11 1.87
CA GLY A 177 -11.26 -14.76 1.77
C GLY A 177 -12.41 -13.80 2.10
N LEU A 178 -12.24 -12.97 3.13
CA LEU A 178 -13.20 -11.93 3.49
C LEU A 178 -13.41 -10.96 2.32
N TYR A 179 -12.33 -10.52 1.68
CA TYR A 179 -12.37 -9.61 0.54
C TYR A 179 -13.12 -10.20 -0.66
N LEU A 180 -12.90 -11.47 -0.97
CA LEU A 180 -13.61 -12.13 -2.07
C LEU A 180 -15.13 -12.16 -1.86
N TRP A 181 -15.56 -12.55 -0.65
CA TRP A 181 -16.96 -12.91 -0.39
C TRP A 181 -17.82 -11.76 0.16
N HIS A 182 -17.24 -10.75 0.81
CA HIS A 182 -18.04 -9.70 1.46
C HIS A 182 -18.96 -8.96 0.47
N TRP A 183 -18.45 -8.61 -0.72
CA TRP A 183 -19.19 -7.82 -1.70
C TRP A 183 -20.32 -8.61 -2.37
N PRO A 184 -20.09 -9.83 -2.92
CA PRO A 184 -21.17 -10.65 -3.45
C PRO A 184 -22.30 -10.89 -2.43
N ILE A 185 -21.95 -11.28 -1.20
CA ILE A 185 -22.92 -11.50 -0.12
C ILE A 185 -23.74 -10.23 0.13
N TYR A 186 -23.07 -9.09 0.25
CA TYR A 186 -23.73 -7.81 0.49
C TYR A 186 -24.67 -7.40 -0.64
N THR A 187 -24.25 -7.55 -1.90
CA THR A 187 -25.09 -7.21 -3.06
C THR A 187 -26.30 -8.13 -3.22
N LEU A 188 -26.20 -9.40 -2.80
CA LEU A 188 -27.29 -10.38 -2.88
C LEU A 188 -28.29 -10.25 -1.73
N LEU A 189 -27.84 -9.82 -0.54
CA LEU A 189 -28.69 -9.67 0.65
C LEU A 189 -29.32 -8.28 0.78
N ARG A 190 -28.89 -7.31 -0.02
CA ARG A 190 -29.54 -5.99 -0.07
C ARG A 190 -30.92 -6.11 -0.75
N PRO A 191 -32.01 -5.65 -0.11
CA PRO A 191 -33.33 -5.60 -0.73
C PRO A 191 -33.36 -4.66 -1.95
#